data_AF-A0A7V5MQW7-F1
#
_entry.id   AF-A0A7V5MQW7-F1
#
_cell.length_a   1.000
_cell.length_b   1.000
_cell.length_c   1.000
_cell.angle_alpha   90.00
_cell.angle_beta   90.00
_cell.angle_gamma   90.00
#
_symmetry.space_group_name_H-M   'P 1'
#
loop_
_entity.id
_entity.type
_entity.pdbx_description
1 polymer ?
#
loop_
_entity_poly.entity_id
_entity_poly.type
_entity_poly.pdbx_seq_one_letter_code
_entity_poly.pdbx_strand_id
1 'polypeptide(L)'
;MRILDRYLVRQVLVGCVMALLALLLLDAIMAFIYEATSRDDPNFGTVDALLYVLYTLPRRLYEYFPTGVLIGGMLSLGALASHSELIAMRAAGVSVNRIARSALKAGVLLMVAIFLVGEFVAPVAERRAEAVKLGGKAAVVVSGGGKGLWFREGNHFIRVHEVLPDRHLRG
;
A
#
# COMPACT_ATOMS: atom_id res chain seq x y z
N MET A 1 -4.77 36.00 -1.36
CA MET A 1 -4.00 35.06 -2.22
C MET A 1 -4.04 33.58 -1.78
N ARG A 2 -4.95 33.15 -0.88
CA ARG A 2 -5.12 31.73 -0.51
C ARG A 2 -5.68 30.84 -1.64
N ILE A 3 -6.27 31.46 -2.66
CA ILE A 3 -6.94 30.78 -3.78
C ILE A 3 -5.92 30.05 -4.67
N LEU A 4 -4.84 30.72 -5.06
CA LEU A 4 -3.74 30.14 -5.85
C LEU A 4 -3.08 28.97 -5.14
N ASP A 5 -2.78 29.13 -3.85
CA ASP A 5 -2.17 28.05 -3.05
C ASP A 5 -3.12 26.86 -2.92
N ARG A 6 -4.42 27.09 -2.68
CA ARG A 6 -5.44 26.03 -2.63
C ARG A 6 -5.62 25.34 -3.98
N TYR A 7 -5.58 26.09 -5.07
CA TYR A 7 -5.68 25.55 -6.42
C TYR A 7 -4.49 24.65 -6.75
N LEU A 8 -3.26 25.12 -6.52
CA LEU A 8 -2.04 24.34 -6.70
C LEU A 8 -2.06 23.06 -5.86
N VAL A 9 -2.40 23.17 -4.58
CA VAL A 9 -2.50 22.02 -3.69
C VAL A 9 -3.53 21.02 -4.20
N ARG A 10 -4.73 21.48 -4.57
CA ARG A 10 -5.77 20.59 -5.11
C ARG A 10 -5.32 19.89 -6.39
N GLN A 11 -4.69 20.61 -7.32
CA GLN A 11 -4.26 20.05 -8.60
C GLN A 11 -3.18 18.98 -8.41
N VAL A 12 -2.18 19.26 -7.56
CA VAL A 12 -1.12 18.31 -7.21
C VAL A 12 -1.68 17.09 -6.47
N LEU A 13 -2.58 17.30 -5.50
CA LEU A 13 -3.23 16.19 -4.77
C LEU A 13 -4.00 15.28 -5.71
N VAL A 14 -4.83 15.85 -6.59
CA VAL A 14 -5.62 15.08 -7.53
C VAL A 14 -4.71 14.28 -8.46
N GLY A 15 -3.68 14.88 -9.05
CA GLY A 15 -2.80 14.13 -9.94
C GLY A 15 -1.97 13.07 -9.22
N CYS A 16 -1.52 13.31 -7.98
CA CYS A 16 -0.88 12.28 -7.15
C CYS A 16 -1.82 11.11 -6.86
N VAL A 17 -3.05 11.38 -6.43
CA VAL A 17 -4.05 10.34 -6.15
C VAL A 17 -4.40 9.57 -7.43
N MET A 18 -4.60 10.25 -8.55
CA MET A 18 -4.89 9.59 -9.84
C MET A 18 -3.74 8.69 -10.31
N ALA A 19 -2.49 9.16 -10.20
CA ALA A 19 -1.33 8.34 -10.54
C ALA A 19 -1.18 7.13 -9.61
N LEU A 20 -1.39 7.32 -8.30
CA LEU A 20 -1.40 6.23 -7.32
C LEU A 20 -2.48 5.21 -7.60
N LEU A 21 -3.71 5.65 -7.89
CA LEU A 21 -4.82 4.77 -8.23
C LEU A 21 -4.54 3.97 -9.50
N ALA A 22 -3.96 4.59 -10.52
CA ALA A 22 -3.60 3.90 -11.75
C ALA A 22 -2.54 2.81 -11.51
N LEU A 23 -1.48 3.14 -10.75
CA LEU A 23 -0.45 2.16 -10.38
C LEU A 23 -1.02 1.03 -9.53
N LEU A 24 -1.83 1.35 -8.53
CA LEU A 24 -2.43 0.35 -7.64
C LEU A 24 -3.42 -0.55 -8.35
N LEU A 25 -4.21 0.00 -9.27
CA LEU A 25 -5.15 -0.81 -10.05
C LEU A 25 -4.40 -1.81 -10.92
N LEU A 26 -3.34 -1.37 -11.58
CA LEU A 26 -2.50 -2.24 -12.39
C LEU A 26 -1.86 -3.35 -11.54
N ASP A 27 -1.27 -3.00 -10.40
CA ASP A 27 -0.68 -3.96 -9.46
C ASP A 27 -1.71 -4.93 -8.88
N ALA A 28 -2.89 -4.43 -8.48
CA ALA A 28 -3.96 -5.26 -7.94
C ALA A 28 -4.48 -6.28 -8.96
N ILE A 29 -4.61 -5.89 -10.23
CA ILE A 29 -5.00 -6.81 -11.31
C ILE A 29 -3.93 -7.89 -11.49
N MET A 30 -2.64 -7.52 -11.49
CA MET A 30 -1.55 -8.49 -11.62
C MET A 30 -1.52 -9.47 -10.44
N ALA A 31 -1.69 -8.95 -9.22
CA ALA A 31 -1.77 -9.76 -8.00
C ALA A 31 -2.96 -10.73 -8.02
N PHE A 32 -4.12 -10.26 -8.51
CA PHE A 32 -5.30 -11.09 -8.66
C PHE A 32 -5.10 -12.20 -9.68
N ILE A 33 -4.54 -11.89 -10.86
CA ILE A 33 -4.25 -12.89 -11.89
C ILE A 33 -3.26 -13.94 -11.35
N TYR A 34 -2.22 -13.50 -10.64
CA TYR A 34 -1.23 -14.38 -10.03
C TYR A 34 -1.88 -15.38 -9.05
N GLU A 35 -2.66 -14.88 -8.10
CA GLU A 35 -3.30 -15.72 -7.08
C GLU A 35 -4.44 -16.58 -7.67
N ALA A 36 -5.16 -16.08 -8.69
CA ALA A 36 -6.20 -16.86 -9.37
C ALA A 36 -5.64 -17.99 -10.25
N THR A 37 -4.38 -17.87 -10.71
CA THR A 37 -3.72 -18.86 -11.58
C THR A 37 -2.85 -19.84 -10.78
N SER A 38 -2.44 -19.49 -9.56
CA SER A 38 -1.70 -20.39 -8.68
C SER A 38 -2.58 -21.60 -8.33
N ARG A 39 -2.17 -22.80 -8.78
CA ARG A 39 -2.83 -24.09 -8.49
C ARG A 39 -2.45 -24.67 -7.13
N ASP A 40 -2.03 -23.82 -6.20
CA ASP A 40 -1.40 -24.25 -4.95
C ASP A 40 -2.41 -24.86 -3.96
N ASP A 41 -3.72 -24.58 -4.11
CA ASP A 41 -4.74 -25.13 -3.20
C ASP A 41 -6.11 -25.33 -3.89
N PRO A 42 -6.68 -26.56 -3.89
CA PRO A 42 -8.02 -26.81 -4.47
C PRO A 42 -9.17 -26.15 -3.69
N ASN A 43 -8.93 -25.71 -2.45
CA ASN A 43 -9.92 -25.02 -1.61
C ASN A 43 -9.82 -23.48 -1.66
N PHE A 44 -8.85 -22.93 -2.38
CA PHE A 44 -8.68 -21.48 -2.53
C PHE A 44 -9.43 -21.01 -3.78
N GLY A 45 -10.59 -20.40 -3.59
CA GLY A 45 -11.45 -19.97 -4.68
C GLY A 45 -11.04 -18.62 -5.28
N THR A 46 -11.60 -18.29 -6.44
CA THR A 46 -11.47 -16.94 -7.07
C THR A 46 -11.99 -15.81 -6.17
N VAL A 47 -12.98 -16.10 -5.32
CA VAL A 47 -13.50 -15.14 -4.33
C VAL A 47 -12.47 -14.88 -3.22
N ASP A 48 -11.78 -15.92 -2.74
CA ASP A 48 -10.72 -15.77 -1.73
C ASP A 48 -9.52 -15.02 -2.29
N ALA A 49 -9.17 -15.25 -3.56
CA ALA A 49 -8.16 -14.48 -4.28
C ALA A 49 -8.52 -12.98 -4.31
N LEU A 50 -9.78 -12.65 -4.63
CA LEU A 50 -10.25 -11.27 -4.65
C LEU A 50 -10.20 -10.63 -3.26
N LEU A 51 -10.70 -11.32 -2.24
CA LEU A 51 -10.68 -10.84 -0.86
C LEU A 51 -9.26 -10.63 -0.35
N TYR A 52 -8.36 -11.57 -0.64
CA TYR A 52 -6.94 -11.46 -0.32
C TYR A 52 -6.33 -10.22 -0.95
N VAL A 53 -6.53 -10.00 -2.26
CA VAL A 53 -6.01 -8.82 -2.96
C VAL A 53 -6.56 -7.54 -2.34
N LEU A 54 -7.87 -7.48 -2.06
CA LEU A 54 -8.50 -6.32 -1.40
C LEU A 54 -7.89 -6.02 -0.03
N TYR A 55 -7.61 -7.04 0.78
CA TYR A 55 -6.97 -6.86 2.08
C TYR A 55 -5.50 -6.46 1.97
N THR A 56 -4.79 -6.82 0.91
CA THR A 56 -3.41 -6.35 0.69
C THR A 56 -3.31 -4.92 0.11
N LEU A 57 -4.41 -4.33 -0.36
CA LEU A 57 -4.40 -2.99 -0.96
C LEU A 57 -3.79 -1.90 -0.07
N PRO A 58 -4.07 -1.82 1.25
CA PRO A 58 -3.49 -0.77 2.09
C PRO A 58 -1.96 -0.89 2.21
N ARG A 59 -1.42 -2.12 2.27
CA ARG A 59 0.03 -2.36 2.25
C ARG A 59 0.62 -1.95 0.91
N ARG A 60 0.02 -2.39 -0.20
CA ARG A 60 0.45 -2.02 -1.56
C ARG A 60 0.42 -0.51 -1.76
N LEU A 61 -0.62 0.18 -1.29
CA LEU A 61 -0.70 1.63 -1.32
C LEU A 61 0.52 2.27 -0.63
N TYR A 62 0.94 1.74 0.51
CA TYR A 62 2.15 2.22 1.21
C TYR A 62 3.44 1.97 0.41
N GLU A 63 3.58 0.80 -0.21
CA GLU A 63 4.74 0.44 -1.03
C GLU A 63 4.86 1.29 -2.30
N TYR A 64 3.74 1.52 -3.01
CA TYR A 64 3.71 2.29 -4.25
C TYR A 64 3.61 3.81 -4.04
N PHE A 65 3.41 4.26 -2.79
CA PHE A 65 3.19 5.66 -2.47
C PHE A 65 4.27 6.61 -3.02
N PRO A 66 5.58 6.37 -2.79
CA PRO A 66 6.63 7.29 -3.25
C PRO A 66 6.63 7.45 -4.78
N THR A 67 6.45 6.35 -5.50
CA THR A 67 6.44 6.31 -6.97
C THR A 67 5.23 7.05 -7.52
N GLY A 68 4.03 6.82 -6.98
CA GLY A 68 2.83 7.49 -7.47
C GLY A 68 2.78 8.99 -7.14
N VAL A 69 3.31 9.41 -5.99
CA VAL A 69 3.46 10.83 -5.65
C VAL A 69 4.45 11.53 -6.59
N LEU A 70 5.57 10.88 -6.93
CA LEU A 70 6.55 11.43 -7.86
C LEU A 70 5.93 11.61 -9.26
N ILE A 71 5.33 10.55 -9.80
CA ILE A 71 4.72 10.58 -11.13
C ILE A 71 3.57 11.59 -11.17
N GLY A 72 2.64 11.51 -10.22
CA GLY A 72 1.48 12.39 -10.19
C GLY A 72 1.84 13.84 -9.93
N GLY A 73 2.85 14.12 -9.11
CA GLY A 73 3.39 15.46 -8.91
C GLY A 73 4.00 16.04 -10.19
N MET A 74 4.81 15.25 -10.90
CA MET A 74 5.38 15.64 -12.19
C MET A 74 4.30 15.89 -13.25
N LEU A 75 3.32 14.99 -13.38
CA LEU A 75 2.23 15.14 -14.35
C LEU A 75 1.34 16.34 -14.02
N SER A 76 1.04 16.57 -12.73
CA SER A 76 0.24 17.72 -12.31
C SER A 76 0.95 19.03 -12.64
N LEU A 77 2.18 19.20 -12.17
CA LEU A 77 2.96 20.42 -12.42
C LEU A 77 3.24 20.61 -13.91
N GLY A 78 3.47 19.52 -14.63
CA GLY A 78 3.61 19.50 -16.08
C GLY A 78 2.34 19.97 -16.80
N ALA A 79 1.16 19.55 -16.35
CA ALA A 79 -0.11 20.01 -16.90
C ALA A 79 -0.34 21.51 -16.66
N LEU A 80 -0.02 22.03 -15.47
CA LEU A 80 -0.07 23.48 -15.24
C LEU A 80 0.93 24.24 -16.12
N ALA A 81 2.09 23.64 -16.42
CA ALA A 81 3.06 24.23 -17.33
C ALA A 81 2.56 24.24 -18.78
N SER A 82 1.95 23.14 -19.26
CA SER A 82 1.44 23.03 -20.63
C SER A 82 0.28 23.98 -20.91
N HIS A 83 -0.57 24.23 -19.91
CA HIS A 83 -1.62 25.24 -20.00
C HIS A 83 -1.12 26.68 -19.76
N SER A 84 0.20 26.89 -19.69
CA SER A 84 0.84 28.18 -19.41
C SER A 84 0.42 28.84 -18.09
N GLU A 85 -0.22 28.09 -17.17
CA GLU A 85 -0.68 28.62 -15.88
C GLU A 85 0.50 28.99 -14.97
N LEU A 86 1.54 28.15 -14.92
CA LEU A 86 2.75 28.47 -14.16
C LEU A 86 3.47 29.71 -14.70
N ILE A 87 3.44 29.90 -16.02
CA ILE A 87 4.04 31.07 -16.68
C ILE A 87 3.23 32.32 -16.34
N ALA A 88 1.90 32.25 -16.43
CA ALA A 88 1.00 33.34 -16.07
C ALA A 88 1.15 33.75 -14.59
N MET A 89 1.27 32.78 -13.67
CA MET A 89 1.53 33.05 -12.25
C MET A 89 2.85 33.79 -12.05
N ARG A 90 3.92 33.37 -12.73
CA ARG A 90 5.23 34.03 -12.65
C ARG A 90 5.21 35.43 -13.25
N ALA A 91 4.51 35.63 -14.37
CA ALA A 91 4.33 36.94 -14.99
C ALA A 91 3.56 37.91 -14.07
N ALA A 92 2.62 37.39 -13.27
CA ALA A 92 1.93 38.15 -12.23
C ALA A 92 2.76 38.39 -10.95
N GLY A 93 4.06 38.10 -10.96
CA GLY A 93 4.99 38.35 -9.85
C GLY A 93 5.05 37.24 -8.79
N VAL A 94 4.47 36.06 -9.02
CA VAL A 94 4.57 34.94 -8.08
C VAL A 94 5.94 34.27 -8.20
N SER A 95 6.73 34.33 -7.11
CA SER A 95 8.04 33.65 -7.05
C SER A 95 7.93 32.12 -7.18
N VAL A 96 8.94 31.51 -7.80
CA VAL A 96 9.04 30.04 -7.95
C VAL A 96 9.08 29.33 -6.60
N ASN A 97 9.79 29.90 -5.62
CA ASN A 97 9.86 29.35 -4.27
C ASN A 97 8.48 29.27 -3.59
N ARG A 98 7.59 30.23 -3.88
CA ARG A 98 6.22 30.19 -3.37
C ARG A 98 5.40 29.06 -4.00
N ILE A 99 5.52 28.86 -5.31
CA ILE A 99 4.87 27.74 -6.02
C ILE A 99 5.37 26.40 -5.45
N ALA A 100 6.68 26.27 -5.26
CA ALA A 100 7.30 25.08 -4.67
C ALA A 100 6.79 24.81 -3.24
N ARG A 101 6.71 25.84 -2.38
CA ARG A 101 6.13 25.70 -1.03
C ARG A 101 4.66 25.27 -1.05
N SER A 102 3.88 25.74 -2.02
CA SER A 102 2.49 25.31 -2.16
C SER A 102 2.37 23.86 -2.62
N ALA A 103 3.23 23.40 -3.53
CA ALA A 103 3.31 21.98 -3.89
C ALA A 103 3.79 21.11 -2.71
N LEU A 104 4.77 21.58 -1.92
CA LEU A 104 5.24 20.87 -0.72
C LEU A 104 4.14 20.68 0.32
N LYS A 105 3.23 21.64 0.48
CA LYS A 105 2.06 21.47 1.37
C LYS A 105 1.18 20.30 0.97
N ALA A 106 0.99 20.07 -0.34
CA ALA A 106 0.29 18.88 -0.83
C ALA A 106 1.05 17.60 -0.49
N GLY A 107 2.38 17.60 -0.67
CA GLY A 107 3.24 16.47 -0.30
C GLY A 107 3.17 16.13 1.19
N VAL A 108 3.24 17.13 2.07
CA VAL A 108 3.10 16.92 3.52
C VAL A 108 1.72 16.36 3.88
N LEU A 109 0.65 16.84 3.25
CA LEU A 109 -0.69 16.32 3.49
C LEU A 109 -0.80 14.84 3.09
N LEU A 110 -0.25 14.46 1.93
CA LEU A 110 -0.22 13.07 1.48
C LEU A 110 0.66 12.21 2.40
N MET A 111 1.80 12.73 2.87
CA MET A 111 2.70 12.05 3.80
C MET A 111 1.99 11.71 5.12
N VAL A 112 1.25 12.66 5.70
CA VAL A 112 0.47 12.41 6.91
C VAL A 112 -0.63 11.39 6.62
N ALA A 113 -1.32 11.48 5.49
CA ALA A 113 -2.37 10.53 5.12
C ALA A 113 -1.81 9.10 4.98
N ILE A 114 -0.69 8.92 4.27
CA ILE A 114 -0.11 7.59 4.08
C ILE A 114 0.49 7.01 5.36
N PHE A 115 1.07 7.86 6.21
CA PHE A 115 1.57 7.45 7.52
C PHE A 115 0.46 6.84 8.37
N LEU A 116 -0.71 7.49 8.43
CA LEU A 116 -1.88 6.96 9.16
C LEU A 116 -2.37 5.63 8.57
N VAL A 117 -2.38 5.50 7.24
CA VAL A 117 -2.75 4.24 6.58
C VAL A 117 -1.74 3.14 6.91
N GLY A 118 -0.44 3.44 6.83
CA GLY A 118 0.64 2.49 7.10
C GLY A 118 0.66 2.00 8.55
N GLU A 119 0.37 2.88 9.51
CA GLU A 119 0.40 2.55 10.93
C GLU A 119 -0.86 1.82 11.39
N PHE A 120 -2.05 2.26 10.96
CA PHE A 120 -3.32 1.78 11.52
C PHE A 120 -4.06 0.79 10.62
N VAL A 121 -3.99 0.97 9.30
CA VAL A 121 -4.83 0.21 8.35
C VAL A 121 -4.06 -0.98 7.77
N ALA A 122 -2.84 -0.74 7.29
CA ALA A 122 -2.01 -1.77 6.66
C ALA A 122 -1.78 -3.02 7.55
N PRO A 123 -1.36 -2.93 8.82
CA PRO A 123 -1.09 -4.13 9.61
C PRO A 123 -2.37 -4.90 9.97
N VAL A 124 -3.51 -4.21 10.13
CA VAL A 124 -4.80 -4.88 10.39
C VAL A 124 -5.28 -5.60 9.14
N ALA A 125 -5.15 -4.97 7.97
CA ALA A 125 -5.56 -5.54 6.71
C ALA A 125 -4.67 -6.73 6.31
N GLU A 126 -3.35 -6.63 6.49
CA GLU A 126 -2.42 -7.72 6.17
C GLU A 126 -2.71 -8.97 7.02
N ARG A 127 -2.95 -8.81 8.33
CA ARG A 127 -3.35 -9.94 9.19
C ARG A 127 -4.62 -10.63 8.71
N ARG A 128 -5.57 -9.88 8.16
CA ARG A 128 -6.79 -10.46 7.56
C ARG A 128 -6.51 -11.14 6.22
N ALA A 129 -5.62 -10.57 5.40
CA ALA A 129 -5.18 -11.20 4.15
C ALA A 129 -4.53 -12.57 4.45
N GLU A 130 -3.61 -12.61 5.41
CA GLU A 130 -2.98 -13.85 5.86
C GLU A 130 -4.01 -14.84 6.41
N ALA A 131 -4.99 -14.40 7.19
CA ALA A 131 -6.06 -15.26 7.69
C ALA A 131 -6.93 -15.85 6.56
N VAL A 132 -7.22 -15.11 5.48
CA VAL A 132 -7.94 -15.63 4.31
C VAL A 132 -7.10 -16.69 3.60
N LYS A 133 -5.82 -16.42 3.38
CA LYS A 133 -4.90 -17.36 2.74
C LYS A 133 -4.66 -18.60 3.60
N LEU A 134 -4.56 -18.41 4.91
CA LEU A 134 -4.41 -19.49 5.89
C LEU A 134 -5.72 -20.24 6.12
N GLY A 135 -6.90 -19.65 5.93
CA GLY A 135 -8.20 -20.32 6.03
C GLY A 135 -8.42 -21.30 4.88
N GLY A 136 -8.05 -20.91 3.65
CA GLY A 136 -7.95 -21.83 2.52
C GLY A 136 -6.92 -22.93 2.77
N LYS A 137 -5.76 -22.55 3.33
CA LYS A 137 -4.71 -23.48 3.77
C LYS A 137 -4.99 -24.16 5.12
N ALA A 138 -6.07 -23.88 5.86
CA ALA A 138 -6.19 -24.27 7.28
C ALA A 138 -6.44 -25.76 7.42
N ALA A 139 -7.07 -26.36 6.41
CA ALA A 139 -7.11 -27.81 6.26
C ALA A 139 -5.70 -28.44 6.16
N VAL A 140 -4.68 -27.66 5.79
CA VAL A 140 -3.31 -28.12 5.50
C VAL A 140 -2.24 -27.51 6.43
N VAL A 141 -2.47 -26.35 7.07
CA VAL A 141 -1.47 -25.63 7.88
C VAL A 141 -1.74 -25.75 9.39
N VAL A 142 -2.98 -25.92 9.83
CA VAL A 142 -3.26 -26.44 11.19
C VAL A 142 -2.91 -27.94 11.25
N SER A 143 -3.00 -28.63 10.11
CA SER A 143 -2.36 -29.94 9.87
C SER A 143 -1.02 -29.80 9.13
N GLY A 144 -0.27 -28.73 9.43
CA GLY A 144 1.06 -28.46 8.89
C GLY A 144 2.06 -29.46 9.42
N GLY A 145 2.01 -30.68 8.88
CA GLY A 145 2.91 -31.76 9.20
C GLY A 145 4.37 -31.32 9.13
N GLY A 146 5.03 -31.33 10.29
CA GLY A 146 6.46 -31.63 10.42
C GLY A 146 7.45 -30.46 10.44
N LYS A 147 7.08 -29.23 10.08
CA LYS A 147 8.01 -28.08 10.19
C LYS A 147 7.86 -27.40 11.55
N GLY A 148 8.40 -28.05 12.57
CA GLY A 148 8.49 -27.51 13.93
C GLY A 148 9.11 -26.10 13.96
N LEU A 149 8.61 -25.27 14.87
CA LEU A 149 9.10 -23.92 15.09
C LEU A 149 10.43 -23.97 15.83
N TRP A 150 11.44 -23.32 15.28
CA TRP A 150 12.76 -23.24 15.89
C TRP A 150 12.92 -21.89 16.58
N PHE A 151 13.21 -21.92 17.87
CA PHE A 151 13.58 -20.75 18.67
C PHE A 151 15.05 -20.89 19.09
N ARG A 152 15.79 -19.78 19.01
CA ARG A 152 17.15 -19.70 19.55
C ARG A 152 17.16 -18.66 20.67
N GLU A 153 17.41 -19.11 21.88
CA GLU A 153 17.59 -18.24 23.05
C GLU A 153 19.04 -18.39 23.54
N GLY A 154 19.89 -17.44 23.15
CA GLY A 154 21.33 -17.49 23.39
C GLY A 154 22.00 -18.71 22.73
N ASN A 155 22.47 -19.65 23.57
CA ASN A 155 23.10 -20.90 23.13
C ASN A 155 22.16 -22.11 23.11
N HIS A 156 20.87 -21.91 23.41
CA HIS A 156 19.87 -22.97 23.40
C HIS A 156 19.06 -22.93 22.11
N PHE A 157 18.85 -24.10 21.50
CA PHE A 157 18.01 -24.30 20.33
C PHE A 157 16.82 -25.15 20.74
N ILE A 158 15.61 -24.58 20.69
CA ILE A 158 14.36 -25.24 21.08
C ILE A 158 13.55 -25.48 19.81
N ARG A 159 13.14 -26.73 19.58
CA ARG A 159 12.22 -27.12 18.51
C ARG A 159 10.87 -27.43 19.12
N VAL A 160 9.84 -26.67 18.76
CA VAL A 160 8.46 -26.95 19.16
C VAL A 160 7.76 -27.67 18.02
N HIS A 161 7.27 -28.87 18.29
CA HIS A 161 6.64 -29.73 17.28
C HIS A 161 5.21 -29.29 16.94
N GLU A 162 4.46 -28.80 17.93
CA GLU A 162 3.07 -28.38 17.74
C GLU A 162 2.68 -27.29 18.74
N VAL A 163 2.05 -26.22 18.25
CA VAL A 163 1.45 -25.17 19.08
C VAL A 163 -0.06 -25.41 19.05
N LEU A 164 -0.61 -25.90 20.15
CA LEU A 164 -2.04 -26.16 20.21
C LEU A 164 -2.83 -24.84 20.33
N PRO A 165 -4.09 -24.79 19.85
CA PRO A 165 -4.94 -23.59 19.90
C PRO A 165 -5.21 -23.04 21.32
N ASP A 166 -4.91 -23.82 22.35
CA ASP A 166 -5.05 -23.51 23.78
C ASP A 166 -3.79 -22.86 24.40
N ARG A 167 -2.79 -22.49 23.58
CA ARG A 167 -1.49 -21.93 24.01
C ARG A 167 -0.61 -22.89 24.81
N HIS A 168 -0.90 -24.18 24.81
CA HIS A 168 0.01 -25.19 25.34
C HIS A 168 0.97 -25.70 24.25
N LEU A 169 2.25 -25.80 24.61
CA LEU A 169 3.30 -26.31 23.73
C LEU A 169 3.49 -27.80 24.02
N ARG A 170 3.35 -28.66 23.00
CA ARG A 170 3.80 -30.05 23.10
C ARG A 170 5.20 -30.17 22.52
N GLY A 171 6.12 -30.58 23.40
CA GLY A 171 7.52 -30.87 23.07
C GLY A 171 7.68 -32.15 22.26
#